data_AF-A0AA44Z9S0-F1
#
_entry.id   AF-A0AA44Z9S0-F1
#
_cell.length_a   1.000
_cell.length_b   1.000
_cell.length_c   1.000
_cell.angle_alpha   90.00
_cell.angle_beta   90.00
_cell.angle_gamma   90.00
#
_symmetry.space_group_name_H-M   'P 1'
#
loop_
_entity.id
_entity.type
_entity.pdbx_description
1 polymer ?
#
loop_
_entity_poly.entity_id
_entity_poly.type
_entity_poly.pdbx_seq_one_letter_code
_entity_poly.pdbx_strand_id
1 'polypeptide(L)'
;MDINEWLEKLRWLSADQKVQVHFELQEQIKAHYKLRAEGDHLERAIQLCEQSVAFAPLAFKALKEKWERDFPGQEFFVPAHHGYRQLITIMKKRKDMSRVKELQAKRDAEGWAE
;
A
#
# COMPACT_ATOMS: atom_id res chain seq x y z
N MET A 1 2.61 -17.01 5.68
CA MET A 1 1.18 -16.64 5.76
C MET A 1 0.74 -16.30 4.35
N ASP A 2 -0.32 -16.93 3.87
CA ASP A 2 -0.86 -16.65 2.55
C ASP A 2 -1.47 -15.24 2.50
N ILE A 3 -1.21 -14.49 1.43
CA ILE A 3 -1.66 -13.09 1.32
C ILE A 3 -3.17 -13.00 1.23
N ASN A 4 -3.84 -13.99 0.63
CA ASN A 4 -5.30 -14.00 0.53
C ASN A 4 -5.92 -14.30 1.90
N GLU A 5 -5.39 -15.30 2.62
CA GLU A 5 -5.85 -15.60 3.98
C GLU A 5 -5.70 -14.39 4.92
N TRP A 6 -4.60 -13.65 4.79
CA TRP A 6 -4.39 -12.41 5.53
C TRP A 6 -5.42 -11.33 5.13
N LEU A 7 -5.65 -11.10 3.84
CA LEU A 7 -6.64 -10.14 3.36
C LEU A 7 -8.06 -10.47 3.83
N GLU A 8 -8.46 -11.74 3.81
CA GLU A 8 -9.78 -12.17 4.27
C GLU A 8 -10.01 -11.81 5.74
N LYS A 9 -9.00 -11.96 6.60
CA LYS A 9 -9.08 -11.52 8.01
C LYS A 9 -9.27 -10.00 8.11
N LEU A 10 -8.58 -9.24 7.27
CA LEU A 10 -8.67 -7.78 7.29
C LEU A 10 -10.01 -7.22 6.76
N ARG A 11 -10.75 -7.98 5.93
CA ARG A 11 -12.06 -7.53 5.42
C ARG A 11 -13.03 -7.19 6.54
N TRP A 12 -12.97 -7.92 7.65
CA TRP A 12 -13.87 -7.80 8.80
C TRP A 12 -13.54 -6.64 9.75
N LEU A 13 -12.40 -5.96 9.55
CA LEU A 13 -12.03 -4.79 10.35
C LEU A 13 -12.94 -3.59 10.10
N SER A 14 -13.02 -2.66 11.05
CA SER A 14 -13.67 -1.35 10.82
C SER A 14 -12.86 -0.50 9.83
N ALA A 15 -13.46 0.58 9.31
CA ALA A 15 -12.75 1.53 8.45
C ALA A 15 -11.52 2.12 9.17
N ASP A 16 -11.65 2.53 10.43
CA ASP A 16 -10.53 3.09 11.20
C ASP A 16 -9.41 2.08 11.40
N GLN A 17 -9.72 0.80 11.66
CA GLN A 17 -8.73 -0.27 11.77
C GLN A 17 -8.02 -0.53 10.43
N LYS A 18 -8.76 -0.52 9.31
CA LYS A 18 -8.15 -0.66 7.98
C LYS A 18 -7.22 0.51 7.65
N VAL A 19 -7.61 1.74 8.01
CA VAL A 19 -6.75 2.92 7.85
C VAL A 19 -5.49 2.80 8.71
N GLN A 20 -5.61 2.32 9.95
CA GLN A 20 -4.47 2.07 10.82
C GLN A 20 -3.50 1.05 10.20
N VAL A 21 -4.00 -0.09 9.71
CA VAL A 21 -3.18 -1.11 9.04
C VAL A 21 -2.45 -0.53 7.82
N HIS A 22 -3.12 0.31 7.02
CA HIS A 22 -2.51 0.96 5.87
C HIS A 22 -1.28 1.82 6.27
N PHE A 23 -1.42 2.65 7.31
CA PHE A 23 -0.33 3.49 7.78
C PHE A 23 0.77 2.72 8.53
N GLU A 24 0.43 1.66 9.26
CA GLU A 24 1.42 0.78 9.90
C GLU A 24 2.29 0.07 8.87
N LEU A 25 1.71 -0.44 7.78
CA LEU A 25 2.46 -1.02 6.67
C LEU A 25 3.40 0.02 6.06
N GLN A 26 2.92 1.25 5.85
CA GLN A 26 3.76 2.34 5.35
C GLN A 26 4.98 2.59 6.23
N GLU A 27 4.80 2.69 7.56
CA GLU A 27 5.91 2.95 8.47
C GLU A 27 6.90 1.77 8.53
N GLN A 28 6.42 0.53 8.47
CA GLN A 28 7.28 -0.65 8.38
C GLN A 28 8.09 -0.68 7.09
N ILE A 29 7.48 -0.34 5.94
CA ILE A 29 8.19 -0.22 4.65
C ILE A 29 9.33 0.79 4.78
N LYS A 30 9.06 1.99 5.33
CA LYS A 30 10.08 3.04 5.52
C LYS A 30 11.21 2.57 6.42
N ALA A 31 10.89 1.91 7.54
CA ALA A 31 11.87 1.42 8.49
C ALA A 31 12.81 0.39 7.85
N HIS A 32 12.27 -0.62 7.15
CA HIS A 32 13.08 -1.63 6.47
C HIS A 32 13.85 -1.05 5.28
N TYR A 33 13.23 -0.20 4.45
CA TYR A 33 13.91 0.36 3.28
C TYR A 33 15.03 1.34 3.65
N LYS A 34 14.96 1.99 4.82
CA LYS A 34 16.07 2.79 5.36
C LYS A 34 17.32 1.92 5.55
N LEU A 35 17.15 0.69 6.04
CA LEU A 35 18.21 -0.28 6.32
C LEU A 35 18.48 -1.24 5.14
N ARG A 36 17.97 -0.95 3.93
CA ARG A 36 18.03 -1.84 2.75
C ARG A 36 19.41 -2.37 2.35
N ALA A 37 20.50 -1.76 2.80
CA ALA A 37 21.86 -2.21 2.52
C ALA A 37 22.34 -3.31 3.49
N GLU A 38 21.57 -3.58 4.55
CA GLU A 38 21.91 -4.46 5.65
C GLU A 38 21.02 -5.70 5.64
N GLY A 39 21.62 -6.88 5.74
CA GLY A 39 20.91 -8.16 5.87
C GLY A 39 19.80 -8.35 4.82
N ASP A 40 18.62 -8.75 5.29
CA ASP A 40 17.44 -9.02 4.48
C ASP A 40 16.42 -7.86 4.44
N HIS A 41 16.81 -6.67 4.91
CA HIS A 41 15.90 -5.53 5.05
C HIS A 41 15.29 -5.07 3.72
N LEU A 42 16.04 -5.14 2.61
CA LEU A 42 15.47 -4.83 1.29
C LEU A 42 14.36 -5.81 0.91
N GLU A 43 14.56 -7.10 1.14
CA GLU A 43 13.58 -8.11 0.77
C GLU A 43 12.32 -8.02 1.65
N ARG A 44 12.50 -7.75 2.95
CA ARG A 44 11.38 -7.44 3.85
C ARG A 44 10.60 -6.20 3.41
N ALA A 45 11.29 -5.13 3.00
CA ALA A 45 10.64 -3.93 2.48
C ALA A 45 9.82 -4.25 1.22
N ILE A 46 10.30 -5.13 0.34
CA ILE A 46 9.57 -5.57 -0.86
C ILE A 46 8.33 -6.37 -0.48
N GLN A 47 8.44 -7.33 0.44
CA GLN A 47 7.31 -8.12 0.93
C GLN A 47 6.23 -7.23 1.56
N LEU A 48 6.63 -6.27 2.38
CA LEU A 48 5.72 -5.29 2.97
C LEU A 48 5.07 -4.39 1.91
N CYS A 49 5.82 -3.99 0.86
CA CYS A 49 5.23 -3.26 -0.26
C CYS A 49 4.19 -4.10 -0.99
N GLU A 50 4.46 -5.38 -1.27
CA GLU A 50 3.51 -6.30 -1.91
C GLU A 50 2.25 -6.49 -1.05
N GLN A 51 2.40 -6.65 0.27
CA GLN A 51 1.28 -6.68 1.21
C GLN A 51 0.46 -5.39 1.19
N SER A 52 1.14 -4.24 1.21
CA SER A 52 0.50 -2.92 1.14
C SER A 52 -0.27 -2.73 -0.18
N VAL A 53 0.30 -3.15 -1.31
CA VAL A 53 -0.35 -3.13 -2.63
C VAL A 53 -1.55 -4.07 -2.69
N ALA A 54 -1.45 -5.28 -2.11
CA ALA A 54 -2.57 -6.22 -2.09
C ALA A 54 -3.73 -5.71 -1.20
N PHE A 55 -3.41 -4.99 -0.13
CA PHE A 55 -4.41 -4.38 0.76
C PHE A 55 -5.02 -3.07 0.23
N ALA A 56 -4.42 -2.48 -0.80
CA ALA A 56 -4.78 -1.16 -1.32
C ALA A 56 -6.28 -0.98 -1.64
N PRO A 57 -7.01 -1.94 -2.27
CA PRO A 57 -8.45 -1.78 -2.49
C PRO A 57 -9.28 -1.62 -1.19
N LEU A 58 -8.91 -2.35 -0.14
CA LEU A 58 -9.58 -2.26 1.17
C LEU A 58 -9.23 -0.95 1.87
N ALA A 59 -7.96 -0.55 1.80
CA ALA A 59 -7.47 0.70 2.37
C ALA A 59 -8.11 1.93 1.72
N PHE A 60 -8.24 1.95 0.39
CA PHE A 60 -8.84 3.08 -0.34
C PHE A 60 -10.28 3.32 0.11
N LYS A 61 -11.09 2.26 0.14
CA LYS A 61 -12.49 2.34 0.60
C LYS A 61 -12.56 2.86 2.03
N ALA A 62 -11.71 2.35 2.92
CA ALA A 62 -11.69 2.75 4.32
C ALA A 62 -11.24 4.20 4.53
N LEU A 63 -10.24 4.68 3.78
CA LEU A 63 -9.80 6.08 3.81
C LEU A 63 -10.91 7.02 3.36
N LYS A 64 -11.61 6.68 2.27
CA LYS A 64 -12.73 7.47 1.77
C LYS A 64 -13.88 7.53 2.78
N GLU A 65 -14.28 6.38 3.34
CA GLU A 65 -15.32 6.30 4.36
C GLU A 65 -14.98 7.13 5.60
N LYS A 66 -13.73 7.02 6.08
CA LYS A 66 -13.23 7.83 7.19
C LYS A 66 -13.27 9.32 6.87
N TRP A 67 -12.82 9.71 5.68
CA TRP A 67 -12.82 11.11 5.26
C TRP A 67 -14.24 11.69 5.19
N GLU A 68 -15.18 11.00 4.56
CA GLU A 68 -16.57 11.45 4.43
C GLU A 68 -17.23 11.65 5.80
N ARG A 69 -16.87 10.82 6.78
CA ARG A 69 -17.35 10.92 8.16
C ARG A 69 -16.68 12.07 8.93
N ASP A 70 -15.36 12.19 8.83
CA ASP A 70 -14.58 13.16 9.62
C ASP A 70 -14.65 14.58 9.01
N PHE A 71 -14.91 14.70 7.70
CA PHE A 71 -14.97 15.94 6.92
C PHE A 71 -16.20 15.97 5.98
N PRO A 72 -17.42 15.97 6.53
CA PRO A 72 -18.64 15.89 5.72
C PRO A 72 -18.77 17.06 4.75
N GLY A 73 -19.08 16.76 3.49
CA GLY A 73 -19.25 17.75 2.42
C GLY A 73 -17.96 18.23 1.76
N GLN A 74 -16.78 17.77 2.21
CA GLN A 74 -15.51 18.07 1.57
C GLN A 74 -15.13 16.99 0.54
N GLU A 75 -14.52 17.41 -0.57
CA GLU A 75 -14.01 16.48 -1.58
C GLU A 75 -12.87 15.62 -1.00
N PHE A 76 -12.90 14.31 -1.26
CA PHE A 76 -11.85 13.40 -0.82
C PHE A 76 -10.59 13.58 -1.66
N PHE A 77 -9.53 14.10 -1.04
CA PHE A 77 -8.22 14.18 -1.67
C PHE A 77 -7.53 12.83 -1.62
N VAL A 78 -7.39 12.19 -2.78
CA VAL A 78 -6.74 10.88 -2.88
C VAL A 78 -5.24 11.00 -2.58
N PRO A 79 -4.72 10.34 -1.54
CA PRO A 79 -3.30 10.39 -1.22
C PRO A 79 -2.47 9.51 -2.16
N ALA A 80 -1.18 9.82 -2.29
CA ALA A 80 -0.23 8.92 -2.96
C ALA A 80 0.01 7.67 -2.10
N HIS A 81 0.08 6.50 -2.74
CA HIS A 81 0.24 5.23 -2.03
C HIS A 81 1.71 4.82 -1.90
N HIS A 82 2.26 4.86 -0.68
CA HIS A 82 3.69 4.60 -0.44
C HIS A 82 4.16 3.21 -0.93
N GLY A 83 3.38 2.15 -0.68
CA GLY A 83 3.69 0.78 -1.13
C GLY A 83 3.92 0.69 -2.64
N TYR A 84 2.93 1.09 -3.46
CA TYR A 84 3.07 1.24 -4.91
C TYR A 84 4.31 2.04 -5.31
N ARG A 85 4.47 3.28 -4.79
CA ARG A 85 5.58 4.16 -5.19
C ARG A 85 6.94 3.54 -4.90
N GLN A 86 7.10 2.95 -3.73
CA GLN A 86 8.37 2.33 -3.31
C GLN A 86 8.65 1.05 -4.10
N LEU A 87 7.64 0.20 -4.32
CA LEU A 87 7.78 -1.03 -5.09
C LEU A 87 8.11 -0.75 -6.56
N ILE A 88 7.40 0.18 -7.19
CA ILE A 88 7.67 0.63 -8.56
C ILE A 88 9.11 1.14 -8.66
N THR A 89 9.58 1.92 -7.69
CA THR A 89 10.96 2.42 -7.65
C THR A 89 11.98 1.28 -7.57
N ILE A 90 11.70 0.26 -6.75
CA ILE A 90 12.57 -0.92 -6.62
C ILE A 90 12.59 -1.72 -7.93
N MET A 91 11.44 -1.96 -8.55
CA MET A 91 11.34 -2.72 -9.79
C MET A 91 12.01 -2.00 -10.97
N LYS A 92 11.91 -0.67 -11.05
CA LYS A 92 12.70 0.14 -11.99
C LYS A 92 14.20 -0.08 -11.82
N LYS A 93 14.71 -0.09 -10.57
CA LYS A 93 16.13 -0.35 -10.28
C LYS A 93 16.56 -1.78 -10.64
N ARG A 94 15.66 -2.76 -10.45
CA ARG A 94 15.85 -4.16 -10.87
C ARG A 94 15.69 -4.35 -12.39
N LYS A 95 15.36 -3.29 -13.15
CA LYS A 95 15.06 -3.31 -14.58
C LYS A 95 13.87 -4.21 -14.97
N ASP A 96 13.00 -4.54 -14.01
CA ASP A 96 11.78 -5.28 -14.26
C ASP A 96 10.66 -4.33 -14.71
N MET A 97 10.76 -3.90 -15.96
CA MET A 97 9.81 -2.95 -16.54
C MET A 97 8.42 -3.56 -16.79
N SER A 98 8.32 -4.89 -16.85
CA SER A 98 7.03 -5.58 -16.95
C SER A 98 6.24 -5.40 -15.67
N ARG A 99 6.87 -5.71 -14.52
CA ARG A 99 6.26 -5.52 -13.20
C ARG A 99 5.93 -4.06 -12.92
N VAL A 100 6.76 -3.12 -13.36
CA VAL A 100 6.48 -1.68 -13.25
C VAL A 100 5.16 -1.31 -13.93
N LYS A 101 4.95 -1.77 -15.18
CA LYS A 101 3.72 -1.48 -15.93
C LYS A 101 2.50 -2.09 -15.26
N GLU A 102 2.62 -3.33 -14.78
CA GLU A 102 1.55 -4.02 -14.04
C GLU A 102 1.13 -3.22 -12.79
N LEU A 103 2.12 -2.80 -11.98
CA LEU A 103 1.87 -2.04 -10.75
C LEU A 103 1.26 -0.67 -11.04
N GLN A 104 1.72 0.03 -12.08
CA GLN A 104 1.14 1.32 -12.49
C GLN A 104 -0.30 1.15 -12.96
N ALA A 105 -0.56 0.17 -13.84
CA ALA A 105 -1.91 -0.11 -14.32
C ALA A 105 -2.87 -0.47 -13.16
N LYS A 106 -2.40 -1.27 -12.19
CA LYS A 106 -3.18 -1.62 -11.00
C LYS A 106 -3.47 -0.41 -10.11
N ARG A 107 -2.44 0.40 -9.80
CA ARG A 107 -2.58 1.65 -9.03
C ARG A 107 -3.63 2.57 -9.66
N ASP A 108 -3.53 2.78 -10.98
CA ASP A 108 -4.40 3.68 -11.73
C ASP A 108 -5.84 3.13 -11.78
N ALA A 109 -6.01 1.82 -11.99
CA ALA A 109 -7.32 1.16 -11.96
C ALA A 109 -8.00 1.21 -10.59
N GLU A 110 -7.22 1.20 -9.51
CA GLU A 110 -7.70 1.37 -8.12
C GLU A 110 -7.96 2.83 -7.74
N GLY A 111 -7.54 3.78 -8.58
CA GLY A 111 -7.77 5.21 -8.39
C GLY A 111 -6.80 5.91 -7.44
N TRP A 112 -5.65 5.32 -7.13
CA TRP A 112 -4.63 5.95 -6.29
C TRP A 112 -3.84 7.02 -7.05
N ALA A 113 -3.42 8.07 -6.34
CA ALA A 113 -2.54 9.10 -6.90
C ALA A 113 -1.09 8.59 -7.10
N GLU A 114 -0.37 9.22 -8.02
CA GLU A 114 1.04 8.91 -8.37
C GLU A 114 2.09 9.34 -7.34
#